data_AF-A0A3B4BGB2-F1
#
_entry.id   AF-A0A3B4BGB2-F1
#
_cell.length_a   1.000
_cell.length_b   1.000
_cell.length_c   1.000
_cell.angle_alpha   90.00
_cell.angle_beta   90.00
_cell.angle_gamma   90.00
#
_symmetry.space_group_name_H-M   'P 1'
#
loop_
_entity.id
_entity.type
_entity.pdbx_description
1 polymer ?
#
loop_
_entity_poly.entity_id
_entity_poly.type
_entity_poly.pdbx_seq_one_letter_code
_entity_poly.pdbx_strand_id
1 'polypeptide(L)'
;MFGLFRKTKAVKVRGVSDSRKYGVAARSLKELTRKACQYLRVPVSGAQLCLSSDGTLVTEEGFGSLPEHCELVLLSQGQSWKGGRQVEEGQVGRRRGSSCHRGI
;
A
#
# COMPACT_ATOMS: atom_id res chain seq x y z
N MET A 1 7.42 26.45 7.55
CA MET A 1 6.19 26.63 8.35
C MET A 1 5.05 25.92 7.62
N PHE A 2 4.67 24.71 8.05
CA PHE A 2 3.80 23.76 7.32
C PHE A 2 2.31 24.10 7.44
N GLY A 3 1.90 25.19 6.80
CA GLY A 3 0.50 25.61 6.74
C GLY A 3 -0.16 25.13 5.46
N LEU A 4 -0.73 23.93 5.43
CA LEU A 4 -1.70 23.49 4.41
C LEU A 4 -2.53 22.27 4.88
N PHE A 5 -2.87 22.22 6.16
CA PHE A 5 -4.04 21.44 6.57
C PHE A 5 -5.29 22.19 6.07
N ARG A 6 -6.18 21.50 5.33
CA ARG A 6 -7.68 21.56 5.47
C ARG A 6 -8.53 21.30 4.22
N LYS A 7 -8.08 20.58 3.20
CA LYS A 7 -9.02 20.01 2.19
C LYS A 7 -8.89 18.49 2.18
N THR A 8 -9.99 17.80 2.51
CA THR A 8 -10.07 16.33 2.40
C THR A 8 -9.84 15.97 0.94
N LYS A 9 -8.75 15.27 0.63
CA LYS A 9 -8.48 14.85 -0.75
C LYS A 9 -9.12 13.48 -0.96
N ALA A 10 -9.89 13.36 -2.05
CA ALA A 10 -10.38 12.09 -2.54
C ALA A 10 -9.38 11.54 -3.56
N VAL A 11 -8.77 10.40 -3.26
CA VAL A 11 -7.89 9.68 -4.18
C VAL A 11 -8.50 8.34 -4.54
N LYS A 12 -8.05 7.76 -5.66
CA LYS A 12 -8.46 6.41 -6.06
C LYS A 12 -7.40 5.44 -5.60
N VAL A 13 -7.78 4.46 -4.78
CA VAL A 13 -6.90 3.38 -4.35
C VAL A 13 -7.32 2.09 -5.05
N ARG A 14 -6.37 1.37 -5.62
CA ARG A 14 -6.57 0.08 -6.27
C ARG A 14 -5.79 -1.01 -5.54
N GLY A 15 -6.29 -2.23 -5.56
CA GLY A 15 -5.52 -3.41 -5.16
C GLY A 15 -4.46 -3.76 -6.20
N VAL A 16 -3.42 -4.45 -5.77
CA VAL A 16 -2.36 -4.96 -6.68
C VAL A 16 -2.90 -6.10 -7.55
N SER A 17 -3.62 -7.04 -6.93
CA SER A 17 -4.24 -8.18 -7.61
C SER A 17 -5.64 -7.89 -8.16
N ASP A 18 -6.25 -6.79 -7.71
CA ASP A 18 -7.65 -6.51 -7.95
C ASP A 18 -7.83 -5.36 -8.95
N SER A 19 -8.72 -5.53 -9.92
CA SER A 19 -9.03 -4.48 -10.89
C SER A 19 -9.99 -3.41 -10.36
N ARG A 20 -10.49 -3.58 -9.14
CA ARG A 20 -11.43 -2.66 -8.51
C ARG A 20 -10.73 -1.44 -7.92
N LYS A 21 -11.24 -0.25 -8.27
CA LYS A 21 -10.80 1.05 -7.77
C LYS A 21 -11.74 1.52 -6.67
N TYR A 22 -11.19 1.91 -5.53
CA TYR A 22 -11.91 2.43 -4.36
C TYR A 22 -11.58 3.92 -4.18
N GLY A 23 -12.59 4.77 -4.20
CA GLY A 23 -12.42 6.18 -3.87
C GLY A 23 -12.28 6.35 -2.35
N VAL A 24 -11.10 6.73 -1.87
CA VAL A 24 -10.84 6.97 -0.45
C VAL A 24 -10.64 8.46 -0.22
N ALA A 25 -11.53 9.06 0.56
CA ALA A 25 -11.41 10.44 1.03
C ALA A 25 -10.76 10.46 2.41
N ALA A 26 -9.62 11.15 2.50
CA ALA A 26 -8.85 11.25 3.73
C ALA A 26 -8.14 12.60 3.82
N ARG A 27 -7.81 12.99 5.05
CA ARG A 27 -7.08 14.23 5.36
C ARG A 27 -5.59 13.99 5.57
N SER A 28 -5.21 12.74 5.82
CA SER A 28 -3.83 12.31 6.10
C SER A 28 -3.58 10.92 5.52
N LEU A 29 -2.32 10.64 5.20
CA LEU A 29 -1.89 9.34 4.66
C LEU A 29 -2.25 8.19 5.62
N LYS A 30 -2.04 8.35 6.93
CA LYS A 30 -2.40 7.32 7.93
C LYS A 30 -3.89 6.94 7.88
N GLU A 31 -4.77 7.94 7.78
CA GLU A 31 -6.21 7.72 7.72
C GLU A 31 -6.61 7.05 6.40
N LEU A 32 -5.97 7.46 5.31
CA LEU A 32 -6.14 6.90 3.97
C LEU A 32 -5.71 5.43 3.92
N THR A 33 -4.50 5.11 4.38
CA THR A 33 -3.99 3.74 4.44
C THR A 33 -4.91 2.86 5.27
N ARG A 34 -5.36 3.33 6.44
CA ARG A 34 -6.27 2.57 7.30
C ARG A 34 -7.60 2.27 6.62
N LYS A 35 -8.21 3.25 5.95
CA LYS A 35 -9.45 3.05 5.17
C LYS A 35 -9.21 2.10 3.98
N ALA A 36 -8.17 2.34 3.20
CA ALA A 36 -7.80 1.50 2.05
C ALA A 36 -7.56 0.04 2.45
N CYS A 37 -6.85 -0.15 3.56
CA CYS A 37 -6.59 -1.45 4.17
C CYS A 37 -7.87 -2.19 4.54
N GLN A 38 -8.87 -1.47 5.06
CA GLN A 38 -10.18 -2.02 5.38
C GLN A 38 -10.98 -2.40 4.12
N TYR A 39 -10.92 -1.59 3.05
CA TYR A 39 -11.57 -1.91 1.77
C TYR A 39 -10.97 -3.15 1.09
N LEU A 40 -9.64 -3.24 1.10
CA LEU A 40 -8.89 -4.32 0.44
C LEU A 40 -8.66 -5.53 1.34
N ARG A 41 -9.09 -5.48 2.61
CA ARG A 41 -8.92 -6.54 3.63
C ARG A 41 -7.47 -7.00 3.78
N VAL A 42 -6.50 -6.13 3.52
CA VAL A 42 -5.08 -6.40 3.78
C VAL A 42 -4.74 -6.05 5.24
N PRO A 43 -3.63 -6.55 5.81
CA PRO A 43 -3.16 -6.08 7.10
C PRO A 43 -2.48 -4.71 7.00
N VAL A 44 -2.71 -3.81 7.96
CA VAL A 44 -2.05 -2.49 8.02
C VAL A 44 -0.54 -2.66 8.23
N SER A 45 -0.13 -3.73 8.89
CA SER A 45 1.27 -4.09 9.11
C SER A 45 1.93 -4.39 7.76
N GLY A 46 2.76 -3.46 7.29
CA GLY A 46 3.42 -3.54 5.98
C GLY A 46 2.56 -3.12 4.79
N ALA A 47 1.41 -2.48 5.04
CA ALA A 47 0.64 -1.84 3.97
C ALA A 47 1.33 -0.55 3.50
N GLN A 48 1.66 -0.47 2.22
CA GLN A 48 2.28 0.70 1.61
C GLN A 48 1.46 1.15 0.40
N LEU A 49 1.49 2.45 0.12
CA LEU A 49 0.82 3.02 -1.05
C LEU A 49 1.86 3.48 -2.05
N CYS A 50 1.68 3.10 -3.31
CA CYS A 50 2.52 3.56 -4.41
C CYS A 50 1.69 4.25 -5.48
N LEU A 51 2.32 5.14 -6.25
CA LEU A 51 1.76 5.70 -7.46
C LEU A 51 1.61 4.62 -8.53
N SER A 52 0.44 4.56 -9.16
CA SER A 52 0.20 3.59 -10.25
C SER A 52 1.14 3.80 -11.43
N SER A 53 1.48 5.05 -11.76
CA SER A 53 2.32 5.40 -12.93
C SER A 53 3.76 4.91 -12.79
N ASP A 54 4.42 5.26 -11.68
CA ASP A 54 5.88 5.09 -11.56
C ASP A 54 6.27 4.03 -10.51
N GLY A 55 5.35 3.66 -9.62
CA GLY A 55 5.64 2.79 -8.48
C GLY A 55 6.32 3.51 -7.32
N THR A 56 6.45 4.83 -7.36
CA THR A 56 6.96 5.63 -6.26
C THR A 56 6.08 5.49 -5.02
N LEU A 57 6.70 5.21 -3.87
CA LEU A 57 6.03 5.17 -2.57
C LEU A 57 5.48 6.55 -2.20
N VAL A 58 4.20 6.59 -1.83
CA VAL A 58 3.53 7.81 -1.38
C VAL A 58 3.73 7.95 0.12
N THR A 59 4.44 9.01 0.50
CA THR A 59 4.64 9.45 1.89
C THR A 59 3.69 10.60 2.23
N GLU A 60 3.70 11.05 3.50
CA GLU A 60 2.85 12.15 3.97
C GLU A 60 3.07 13.44 3.17
N GLU A 61 4.33 13.70 2.80
CA GLU A 61 4.73 14.84 1.96
C GLU A 61 4.26 14.67 0.52
N GLY A 62 4.36 13.45 -0.01
CA GLY A 62 3.84 13.10 -1.33
C GLY A 62 2.35 13.39 -1.44
N PHE A 63 1.55 12.93 -0.47
CA PHE A 63 0.09 13.10 -0.46
C PHE A 63 -0.37 14.56 -0.57
N GLY A 64 0.34 15.48 0.08
CA GLY A 64 0.08 16.91 -0.02
C GLY A 64 0.31 17.46 -1.43
N SER A 65 1.36 16.98 -2.10
CA SER A 65 1.75 17.40 -3.45
C SER A 65 0.99 16.68 -4.57
N LEU A 66 0.29 15.58 -4.26
CA LEU A 66 -0.45 14.82 -5.27
C LEU A 66 -1.65 15.60 -5.85
N PRO A 67 -1.93 15.44 -7.16
CA PRO A 67 -3.09 16.04 -7.80
C PRO A 67 -4.41 15.47 -7.25
N GLU A 68 -5.49 16.24 -7.37
CA GLU A 68 -6.85 15.73 -7.15
C GLU A 68 -7.12 14.59 -8.14
N HIS A 69 -7.62 13.44 -7.66
CA HIS A 69 -7.85 12.21 -8.44
C HIS A 69 -6.63 11.34 -8.78
N CYS A 70 -5.53 11.46 -8.03
CA CYS A 70 -4.40 10.57 -8.21
C CYS A 70 -4.75 9.07 -7.97
N GLU A 71 -4.17 8.18 -8.77
CA GLU A 71 -4.35 6.73 -8.67
C GLU A 71 -3.21 6.08 -7.88
N LEU A 72 -3.57 5.53 -6.72
CA LEU A 72 -2.68 4.85 -5.81
C LEU A 72 -2.94 3.34 -5.83
N VAL A 73 -1.89 2.57 -5.62
CA VAL A 73 -1.92 1.12 -5.50
C VAL A 73 -1.53 0.75 -4.07
N LEU A 74 -2.38 -0.03 -3.40
CA LEU A 74 -2.10 -0.54 -2.06
C LEU A 74 -1.33 -1.86 -2.14
N LEU A 75 -0.09 -1.83 -1.67
CA LEU A 75 0.79 -2.96 -1.52
C LEU A 75 0.66 -3.54 -0.12
N SER A 76 0.70 -4.87 0.00
CA SER A 76 0.86 -5.56 1.27
C SER A 76 2.33 -5.86 1.55
N GLN A 77 2.62 -6.34 2.76
CA GLN A 77 3.99 -6.64 3.20
C GLN A 77 4.65 -7.66 2.25
N GLY A 78 5.76 -7.27 1.61
CA GLY A 78 6.49 -8.12 0.65
C GLY A 78 6.00 -8.03 -0.80
N GLN A 79 5.04 -7.14 -1.10
CA GLN A 79 4.65 -6.84 -2.48
C GLN A 79 5.22 -5.50 -2.92
N SER A 80 5.67 -5.44 -4.17
CA SER A 80 6.22 -4.23 -4.79
C SER A 80 5.52 -3.97 -6.14
N TRP A 81 5.23 -2.69 -6.41
CA TRP A 81 4.61 -2.24 -7.67
C TRP A 81 5.65 -1.55 -8.54
N LYS A 82 5.95 -2.11 -9.71
CA LYS A 82 6.81 -1.45 -10.71
C LYS A 82 6.00 -1.16 -11.98
N GLY A 83 5.32 -0.02 -12.00
CA GLY A 83 4.72 0.56 -13.21
C GLY A 83 3.91 -0.41 -14.08
N GLY A 84 3.10 -1.27 -13.46
CA GLY A 84 2.27 -2.26 -14.17
C GLY A 84 2.74 -3.71 -14.07
N ARG A 85 3.90 -4.00 -13.46
CA ARG A 85 4.27 -5.36 -13.04
C ARG A 85 4.21 -5.48 -11.52
N GLN A 86 3.38 -6.40 -11.06
CA GLN A 86 3.44 -6.93 -9.70
C GLN A 86 4.74 -7.72 -9.59
N VAL A 87 5.67 -7.24 -8.78
CA VAL A 87 6.81 -8.06 -8.35
C VAL A 87 6.48 -8.52 -6.94
N GLU A 88 6.13 -9.80 -6.82
CA GLU A 88 6.04 -10.47 -5.53
C GLU A 88 7.47 -10.67 -5.08
N GLU A 89 7.91 -9.89 -4.09
CA GLU A 89 9.23 -10.05 -3.53
C GLU A 89 9.17 -11.33 -2.69
N GLY A 90 9.52 -12.44 -3.35
CA GLY A 90 9.35 -13.79 -2.84
C GLY A 90 9.94 -13.94 -1.45
N GLN A 91 9.05 -13.96 -0.46
CA GLN A 91 9.09 -14.78 0.75
C GLN A 91 10.50 -15.26 1.17
N VAL A 92 11.44 -14.34 1.42
CA VAL A 92 12.74 -14.72 1.97
C VAL A 92 12.56 -14.90 3.47
N GLY A 93 12.51 -16.15 3.91
CA GLY A 93 12.66 -16.49 5.32
C GLY A 93 11.41 -17.00 6.02
N ARG A 94 10.93 -18.19 5.63
CA ARG A 94 10.52 -19.21 6.61
C ARG A 94 11.02 -20.57 6.16
N ARG A 95 12.33 -20.80 6.30
CA ARG A 95 12.82 -22.15 6.61
C ARG A 95 12.19 -22.52 7.95
N ARG A 96 11.09 -23.27 7.94
CA ARG A 96 10.75 -24.11 9.09
C ARG A 96 11.79 -25.21 9.12
N GLY A 97 12.88 -24.95 9.83
CA GLY A 97 13.69 -26.01 10.38
C GLY A 97 12.86 -26.72 11.44
N SER A 98 12.00 -27.64 11.03
CA SER A 98 11.53 -28.71 11.93
C SER A 98 12.56 -29.82 11.88
N SER A 99 13.68 -29.57 12.57
CA SER A 99 14.53 -30.62 13.12
C SER A 99 13.73 -31.27 14.24
N CYS A 100 13.17 -32.44 13.96
CA CYS A 100 12.71 -33.37 14.98
C CYS A 100 13.42 -34.69 14.72
N HIS A 101 14.55 -34.86 15.40
CA HIS A 101 15.20 -36.15 15.59
C HIS A 101 14.22 -37.13 16.24
N ARG A 102 14.12 -38.32 15.67
CA ARG A 102 13.80 -39.62 16.30
C ARG A 102 13.90 -40.63 15.16
N GLY A 103 14.93 -41.47 15.03
CA GLY A 103 15.59 -42.21 16.09
C GLY A 103 14.68 -43.35 16.52
N ILE A 104 14.56 -44.38 15.67
CA ILE A 104 14.93 -45.80 15.89
C ILE A 104 14.65 -46.60 14.61
#